data_AF-A0A930X6X2-F1
#
_entry.id   AF-A0A930X6X2-F1
#
_cell.length_a   1.000
_cell.length_b   1.000
_cell.length_c   1.000
_cell.angle_alpha   90.00
_cell.angle_beta   90.00
_cell.angle_gamma   90.00
#
_symmetry.space_group_name_H-M   'P 1'
#
loop_
_entity.id
_entity.type
_entity.pdbx_description
1 polymer ?
#
loop_
_entity_poly.entity_id
_entity_poly.type
_entity_poly.pdbx_seq_one_letter_code
_entity_poly.pdbx_strand_id
1 'polypeptide(L)'
;MIDDILNAWAQLQDLDQQLSTEYARLGLAPNILKIPCTGPDVPVRVQDILFIESAGRCSRIYLRTGESAAVGSRKAGKAVNGYRPVLSNTGFSIGEAEQALSHWPQFQRLNDGFLVNLHHVQSVGSHPTRSRDFEVLLSGGHALPVPESRAPLLLRWFQTDSLRKVSPWHHQWGAAIYLDNLRPFDKELQYMSGEELRQHFTHPRTGRFQTRELMANFIWEYYHLMQRGLRYPVMGNIRTFWYILKPTLARALQSAAVASRNQRCPDSYGSQTRLRFRQDGKAVNGYRLPEEQLTPGGINSEKHYAQLLQVFQRMIVRYRLFRFADFDFTDEGERFYALGDKHPEIVLVSEKSGHFQRLQLLQREFGITIISLGGMPSVLTSEYFSQLLQSKIPASKPLKIISIVDYNPSGAIILKSFAAQLAHQGHKHLAAVHNLLTPEIFTPEELKTIVEPIPLKFKADQTKARRWLEAGGGINGQPLGLESEALVLNPDRFRQVFLTAFKQLTGKPRKLKVTVSQAYRPLEMTTTENLLVL
;
A
#
# COMPACT_ATOMS: atom_id res chain seq x y z
N MET A 1 -32.89 -24.33 -65.20
CA MET A 1 -31.86 -24.95 -64.32
C MET A 1 -30.92 -23.91 -63.72
N ILE A 2 -30.17 -23.11 -64.50
CA ILE A 2 -29.33 -22.03 -63.92
C ILE A 2 -30.19 -20.94 -63.25
N ASP A 3 -31.26 -20.51 -63.90
CA ASP A 3 -32.17 -19.50 -63.34
C ASP A 3 -32.90 -20.01 -62.08
N ASP A 4 -33.20 -21.30 -62.00
CA ASP A 4 -33.81 -21.92 -60.82
C ASP A 4 -32.83 -21.95 -59.64
N ILE A 5 -31.53 -22.18 -59.90
CA ILE A 5 -30.48 -22.13 -58.89
C ILE A 5 -30.25 -20.69 -58.41
N LEU A 6 -30.25 -19.72 -59.33
CA LEU A 6 -30.09 -18.30 -58.98
C LEU A 6 -31.29 -17.79 -58.18
N ASN A 7 -32.51 -18.19 -58.55
CA ASN A 7 -33.72 -17.86 -57.78
C ASN A 7 -33.73 -18.53 -56.40
N ALA A 8 -33.32 -19.80 -56.29
CA ALA A 8 -33.19 -20.47 -55.00
C ALA A 8 -32.12 -19.82 -54.10
N TRP A 9 -31.02 -19.34 -54.70
CA TRP A 9 -29.98 -18.61 -53.98
C TRP A 9 -30.46 -17.25 -53.47
N ALA A 10 -31.19 -16.50 -54.30
CA ALA A 10 -31.79 -15.23 -53.91
C ALA A 10 -32.81 -15.42 -52.77
N GLN A 11 -33.64 -16.48 -52.84
CA GLN A 11 -34.57 -16.82 -51.77
C GLN A 11 -33.86 -17.21 -50.47
N LEU A 12 -32.75 -17.94 -50.54
CA LEU A 12 -31.93 -18.28 -49.37
C LEU A 12 -31.31 -17.04 -48.72
N GLN A 13 -30.83 -16.07 -49.52
CA GLN A 13 -30.29 -14.82 -49.00
C GLN A 13 -31.37 -13.96 -48.32
N ASP A 14 -32.57 -13.90 -48.91
CA ASP A 14 -33.69 -13.15 -48.34
C ASP A 14 -34.17 -13.80 -47.03
N LEU A 15 -34.20 -15.13 -46.96
CA LEU A 15 -34.53 -15.87 -45.73
C LEU A 15 -33.49 -15.63 -44.63
N ASP A 16 -32.19 -15.64 -44.95
CA ASP A 16 -31.09 -15.36 -44.01
C ASP A 16 -31.16 -13.92 -43.46
N GLN A 17 -31.51 -12.96 -44.32
CA GLN A 17 -31.72 -11.56 -43.96
C GLN A 17 -32.91 -11.37 -43.01
N GLN A 18 -34.04 -12.05 -43.29
CA GLN A 18 -35.24 -12.03 -42.45
C GLN A 18 -34.99 -12.68 -41.09
N LEU A 19 -34.32 -13.85 -41.08
CA LEU A 19 -33.95 -14.55 -39.85
C LEU A 19 -33.05 -13.67 -38.98
N SER A 20 -32.03 -13.06 -39.58
CA SER A 20 -31.09 -12.17 -38.89
C SER A 20 -31.78 -10.95 -38.28
N THR A 21 -32.78 -10.40 -38.96
CA THR A 21 -33.58 -9.26 -38.48
C THR A 21 -34.47 -9.65 -37.30
N GLU A 22 -35.09 -10.84 -37.33
CA GLU A 22 -35.89 -11.31 -36.20
C GLU A 22 -35.04 -11.71 -34.99
N TYR A 23 -33.89 -12.34 -35.22
CA TYR A 23 -32.93 -12.61 -34.15
C TYR A 23 -32.44 -11.31 -33.50
N ALA A 24 -32.20 -10.25 -34.28
CA ALA A 24 -31.83 -8.93 -33.75
C ALA A 24 -32.97 -8.31 -32.94
N ARG A 25 -34.23 -8.43 -33.39
CA ARG A 25 -35.42 -7.95 -32.67
C ARG A 25 -35.60 -8.65 -31.32
N LEU A 26 -35.28 -9.95 -31.26
CA LEU A 26 -35.38 -10.76 -30.04
C LEU A 26 -34.15 -10.62 -29.12
N GLY A 27 -33.13 -9.83 -29.49
CA GLY A 27 -31.87 -9.73 -28.74
C GLY A 27 -31.04 -11.01 -28.76
N LEU A 28 -31.35 -11.93 -29.67
CA LEU A 28 -30.75 -13.25 -29.84
C LEU A 28 -29.81 -13.33 -31.06
N ALA A 29 -29.62 -12.22 -31.79
CA ALA A 29 -28.68 -12.18 -32.91
C ALA A 29 -27.31 -12.65 -32.43
N PRO A 30 -26.75 -13.71 -33.04
CA PRO A 30 -25.35 -13.98 -32.85
C PRO A 30 -24.64 -12.75 -33.39
N ASN A 31 -23.99 -11.97 -32.51
CA ASN A 31 -23.23 -10.78 -32.88
C ASN A 31 -22.09 -11.24 -33.81
N ILE A 32 -22.36 -11.42 -35.09
CA ILE A 32 -21.44 -11.95 -36.09
C ILE A 32 -20.97 -10.78 -36.93
N LEU A 33 -19.67 -10.54 -36.90
CA LEU A 33 -18.99 -9.61 -37.77
C LEU A 33 -18.47 -10.40 -38.97
N LYS A 34 -18.90 -10.05 -40.19
CA LYS A 34 -18.32 -10.59 -41.42
C LYS A 34 -16.99 -9.86 -41.67
N ILE A 35 -15.89 -10.60 -41.62
CA ILE A 35 -14.54 -10.06 -41.80
C ILE A 35 -14.14 -10.20 -43.28
N PRO A 36 -13.89 -9.08 -43.98
CA PRO A 36 -13.36 -9.13 -45.34
C PRO A 36 -12.00 -9.81 -45.37
N CYS A 37 -11.87 -10.86 -46.18
CA CYS A 37 -10.64 -11.59 -46.40
C CYS A 37 -10.30 -11.59 -47.90
N THR A 38 -9.11 -12.08 -48.26
CA THR A 38 -8.72 -12.29 -49.67
C THR A 38 -9.57 -13.35 -50.40
N GLY A 39 -10.43 -14.08 -49.68
CA GLY A 39 -11.44 -15.01 -50.18
C GLY A 39 -12.84 -14.63 -49.68
N PRO A 40 -13.75 -15.61 -49.47
CA PRO A 40 -15.06 -15.29 -48.90
C PRO A 40 -14.93 -14.69 -47.51
N ASP A 41 -15.82 -13.76 -47.18
CA ASP A 41 -15.88 -13.15 -45.85
C ASP A 41 -15.99 -14.22 -44.76
N VAL A 42 -15.23 -14.03 -43.68
CA VAL A 42 -15.22 -14.96 -42.55
C VAL A 42 -16.19 -14.44 -41.49
N PRO A 43 -17.30 -15.15 -41.18
CA PRO A 43 -18.18 -14.77 -40.10
C PRO A 43 -17.50 -15.04 -38.75
N VAL A 44 -17.36 -14.01 -37.92
CA VAL A 44 -16.73 -14.08 -36.60
C VAL A 44 -17.69 -13.61 -35.52
N ARG A 45 -17.89 -14.38 -34.46
CA ARG A 45 -18.64 -13.90 -33.29
C ARG A 45 -17.84 -12.79 -32.59
N VAL A 46 -18.41 -11.60 -32.48
CA VAL A 46 -17.87 -10.40 -31.83
C VAL A 46 -17.38 -10.71 -30.42
N GLN A 47 -18.12 -11.52 -29.66
CA GLN A 47 -17.74 -11.92 -28.30
C GLN A 47 -16.48 -12.80 -28.24
N ASP A 48 -16.08 -13.44 -29.34
CA ASP A 48 -14.86 -14.24 -29.39
C ASP A 48 -13.65 -13.42 -29.85
N ILE A 49 -13.82 -12.19 -30.32
CA ILE A 49 -12.70 -11.31 -30.65
C ILE A 49 -12.05 -10.84 -29.35
N LEU A 50 -10.78 -11.19 -29.16
CA LEU A 50 -9.93 -10.72 -28.05
C LEU A 50 -9.44 -9.30 -28.34
N PHE A 51 -8.79 -9.13 -29.49
CA PHE A 51 -8.29 -7.85 -29.99
C PHE A 51 -7.99 -7.93 -31.48
N ILE A 52 -7.81 -6.75 -32.08
CA ILE A 52 -7.41 -6.55 -33.47
C ILE A 52 -6.10 -5.76 -33.47
N GLU A 53 -5.10 -6.31 -34.15
CA GLU A 53 -3.77 -5.72 -34.30
C GLU A 53 -3.60 -5.16 -35.71
N SER A 54 -3.08 -3.94 -35.83
CA SER A 54 -2.70 -3.34 -37.10
C SER A 54 -1.45 -4.01 -37.68
N ALA A 55 -1.53 -4.46 -38.94
CA ALA A 55 -0.45 -5.12 -39.67
C ALA A 55 -0.26 -4.45 -41.04
N GLY A 56 0.13 -3.17 -41.04
CA GLY A 56 0.29 -2.38 -42.25
C GLY A 56 -1.05 -1.91 -42.81
N ARG A 57 -1.39 -2.33 -44.04
CA ARG A 57 -2.71 -2.04 -44.66
C ARG A 57 -3.80 -3.06 -44.29
N CYS A 58 -3.43 -4.10 -43.55
CA CYS A 58 -4.33 -5.17 -43.11
C CYS A 58 -4.40 -5.18 -41.57
N SER A 59 -5.31 -5.96 -41.02
CA SER A 59 -5.34 -6.25 -39.59
C SER A 59 -5.21 -7.75 -39.32
N ARG A 60 -4.83 -8.08 -38.08
CA ARG A 60 -4.89 -9.44 -37.55
C ARG A 60 -5.94 -9.49 -36.46
N ILE A 61 -6.84 -10.45 -36.53
CA ILE A 61 -7.91 -10.60 -35.55
C ILE A 61 -7.61 -11.83 -34.69
N TYR A 62 -7.46 -11.60 -33.39
CA TYR A 62 -7.16 -12.64 -32.42
C TYR A 62 -8.45 -13.10 -31.76
N LEU A 63 -8.73 -14.41 -31.84
CA LEU A 63 -9.97 -15.00 -31.33
C LEU A 63 -9.72 -15.86 -30.08
N ARG A 64 -10.75 -15.98 -29.23
CA ARG A 64 -10.72 -16.79 -27.99
C ARG A 64 -10.68 -18.29 -28.28
N THR A 65 -11.41 -18.76 -29.29
CA THR A 65 -11.47 -20.18 -29.68
C THR A 65 -11.34 -20.31 -31.20
N GLY A 66 -10.70 -21.39 -31.66
CA GLY A 66 -10.46 -21.60 -33.10
C GLY A 66 -11.69 -22.03 -33.89
N GLU A 67 -12.76 -22.38 -33.18
CA GLU A 67 -14.04 -22.81 -33.75
C GLU A 67 -14.80 -21.65 -34.40
N SER A 68 -14.58 -20.41 -33.97
CA SER A 68 -15.32 -19.24 -34.46
C SER A 68 -14.93 -18.80 -35.87
N ALA A 69 -13.94 -19.42 -36.49
CA ALA A 69 -13.54 -19.21 -37.89
C ALA A 69 -13.91 -20.42 -38.81
N ALA A 70 -14.57 -21.46 -38.28
CA ALA A 70 -14.68 -22.76 -38.94
C ALA A 70 -15.91 -22.93 -39.86
N VAL A 71 -16.77 -21.91 -40.00
CA VAL A 71 -17.92 -22.00 -40.92
C VAL A 71 -17.48 -21.60 -42.33
N GLY A 72 -16.81 -22.51 -43.06
CA GLY A 72 -16.67 -22.43 -44.52
C GLY A 72 -15.28 -22.59 -45.14
N SER A 73 -14.18 -22.50 -44.38
CA SER A 73 -12.82 -22.61 -44.94
C SER A 73 -12.23 -24.00 -44.77
N ARG A 74 -12.19 -24.81 -45.85
CA ARG A 74 -11.48 -26.11 -45.90
C ARG A 74 -9.94 -26.01 -45.80
N LYS A 75 -9.39 -24.83 -45.52
CA LYS A 75 -7.94 -24.59 -45.32
C LYS A 75 -7.60 -23.91 -43.99
N ALA A 76 -8.36 -24.17 -42.92
CA ALA A 76 -7.83 -23.96 -41.58
C ALA A 76 -6.76 -25.03 -41.32
N GLY A 77 -5.49 -24.65 -41.36
CA GLY A 77 -4.36 -25.57 -41.13
C GLY A 77 -4.54 -26.34 -39.81
N LYS A 78 -4.21 -27.64 -39.84
CA LYS A 78 -4.15 -28.50 -38.65
C LYS A 78 -3.41 -27.75 -37.53
N ALA A 79 -4.02 -27.64 -36.36
CA ALA A 79 -3.38 -27.06 -35.17
C ALA A 79 -2.14 -27.89 -34.83
N VAL A 80 -0.97 -27.39 -35.20
CA VAL A 80 0.33 -27.93 -34.80
C VAL A 80 0.94 -26.91 -33.84
N ASN A 81 1.31 -27.33 -32.63
CA ASN A 81 2.03 -26.55 -31.62
C ASN A 81 1.30 -25.37 -30.95
N GLY A 82 0.04 -25.53 -30.54
CA GLY A 82 -0.59 -24.59 -29.59
C GLY A 82 -0.77 -23.14 -30.09
N TYR A 83 -0.61 -22.92 -31.39
CA TYR A 83 -0.86 -21.62 -32.02
C TYR A 83 -2.37 -21.34 -32.09
N ARG A 84 -2.73 -20.17 -31.57
CA ARG A 84 -4.11 -19.68 -31.41
C ARG A 84 -4.72 -19.22 -32.74
N PRO A 85 -6.04 -19.19 -32.84
CA PRO A 85 -6.74 -18.72 -34.04
C PRO A 85 -6.52 -17.23 -34.26
N VAL A 86 -5.65 -16.94 -35.23
CA VAL A 86 -5.45 -15.60 -35.75
C VAL A 86 -5.94 -15.59 -37.18
N LEU A 87 -6.88 -14.70 -37.49
CA LEU A 87 -7.20 -14.39 -38.89
C LEU A 87 -6.15 -13.41 -39.40
N SER A 88 -5.20 -13.93 -40.17
CA SER A 88 -4.24 -13.16 -40.94
C SER A 88 -4.76 -12.92 -42.37
N ASN A 89 -4.34 -11.82 -43.01
CA ASN A 89 -4.78 -11.40 -44.35
C ASN A 89 -6.23 -10.92 -44.45
N THR A 90 -6.70 -10.15 -43.46
CA THR A 90 -7.94 -9.40 -43.62
C THR A 90 -7.73 -8.24 -44.60
N GLY A 91 -8.72 -7.96 -45.44
CA GLY A 91 -8.78 -6.72 -46.23
C GLY A 91 -9.22 -5.52 -45.40
N PHE A 92 -9.10 -5.63 -44.08
CA PHE A 92 -9.82 -4.83 -43.10
C PHE A 92 -8.80 -4.05 -42.27
N SER A 93 -8.78 -2.72 -42.40
CA SER A 93 -7.92 -1.84 -41.61
C SER A 93 -8.42 -1.70 -40.17
N ILE A 94 -7.54 -1.25 -39.26
CA ILE A 94 -7.95 -1.01 -37.86
C ILE A 94 -9.00 0.10 -37.73
N GLY A 95 -9.01 1.07 -38.65
CA GLY A 95 -10.01 2.14 -38.69
C GLY A 95 -11.38 1.64 -39.14
N GLU A 96 -11.43 0.79 -40.16
CA GLU A 96 -12.67 0.12 -40.59
C GLU A 96 -13.18 -0.83 -39.51
N ALA A 97 -12.27 -1.51 -38.80
CA ALA A 97 -12.62 -2.32 -37.64
C ALA A 97 -13.23 -1.50 -36.51
N GLU A 98 -12.64 -0.36 -36.18
CA GLU A 98 -13.16 0.58 -35.18
C GLU A 98 -14.56 1.10 -35.58
N GLN A 99 -14.76 1.46 -36.84
CA GLN A 99 -16.06 1.90 -37.35
C GLN A 99 -17.10 0.79 -37.28
N ALA A 100 -16.76 -0.41 -37.76
CA ALA A 100 -17.66 -1.56 -37.76
C ALA A 100 -18.02 -2.00 -36.33
N LEU A 101 -17.08 -1.90 -35.38
CA LEU A 101 -17.27 -2.31 -33.99
C LEU A 101 -17.78 -1.17 -33.09
N SER A 102 -18.04 0.03 -33.63
CA SER A 102 -18.39 1.22 -32.86
C SER A 102 -19.67 1.10 -32.02
N HIS A 103 -20.60 0.22 -32.42
CA HIS A 103 -21.83 -0.06 -31.67
C HIS A 103 -21.60 -0.95 -30.42
N TRP A 104 -20.41 -1.53 -30.27
CA TRP A 104 -20.04 -2.38 -29.15
C TRP A 104 -19.02 -1.66 -28.24
N PRO A 105 -19.47 -1.05 -27.14
CA PRO A 105 -18.63 -0.15 -26.34
C PRO A 105 -17.47 -0.87 -25.63
N GLN A 106 -17.47 -2.20 -25.57
CA GLN A 106 -16.36 -2.99 -25.07
C GLN A 106 -15.13 -2.95 -25.99
N PHE A 107 -15.25 -2.56 -27.27
CA PHE A 107 -14.09 -2.40 -28.15
C PHE A 107 -13.50 -1.01 -27.99
N GLN A 108 -12.25 -0.95 -27.55
CA GLN A 108 -11.57 0.31 -27.27
C GLN A 108 -10.19 0.32 -27.90
N ARG A 109 -9.87 1.44 -28.57
CA ARG A 109 -8.57 1.62 -29.20
C ARG A 109 -7.54 2.02 -28.15
N LEU A 110 -6.59 1.13 -27.88
CA LEU A 110 -5.54 1.35 -26.89
C LEU A 110 -4.42 2.21 -27.45
N ASN A 111 -4.04 2.01 -28.70
CA ASN A 111 -3.08 2.82 -29.44
C ASN A 111 -3.30 2.63 -30.95
N ASP A 112 -2.40 3.15 -31.78
CA ASP A 112 -2.54 3.05 -33.23
C ASP A 112 -2.45 1.61 -33.76
N GLY A 113 -1.88 0.71 -32.97
CA GLY A 113 -1.69 -0.70 -33.29
C GLY A 113 -2.78 -1.64 -32.77
N PHE A 114 -3.59 -1.26 -31.77
CA PHE A 114 -4.49 -2.22 -31.09
C PHE A 114 -5.90 -1.67 -30.82
N LEU A 115 -6.91 -2.43 -31.25
CA LEU A 115 -8.31 -2.30 -30.85
C LEU A 115 -8.67 -3.52 -29.99
N VAL A 116 -9.01 -3.32 -28.72
CA VAL A 116 -9.11 -4.39 -27.73
C VAL A 116 -10.53 -4.55 -27.22
N ASN A 117 -10.98 -5.79 -27.05
CA ASN A 117 -12.22 -6.11 -26.39
C ASN A 117 -12.01 -6.18 -24.87
N LEU A 118 -12.51 -5.18 -24.15
CA LEU A 118 -12.30 -5.03 -22.72
C LEU A 118 -13.00 -6.11 -21.88
N HIS A 119 -13.99 -6.85 -22.41
CA HIS A 119 -14.57 -8.00 -21.73
C HIS A 119 -13.57 -9.15 -21.52
N HIS A 120 -12.50 -9.18 -22.32
CA HIS A 120 -11.46 -10.19 -22.22
C HIS A 120 -10.26 -9.75 -21.40
N VAL A 121 -10.23 -8.53 -20.87
CA VAL A 121 -9.14 -8.11 -19.99
C VAL A 121 -9.21 -8.92 -18.69
N GLN A 122 -8.20 -9.74 -18.48
CA GLN A 122 -7.97 -10.41 -17.22
C GLN A 122 -7.34 -9.42 -16.27
N SER A 123 -6.16 -8.87 -16.54
CA SER A 123 -5.51 -7.95 -15.60
C SER A 123 -4.92 -6.74 -16.28
N VAL A 124 -4.63 -5.70 -15.50
CA VAL A 124 -3.83 -4.56 -15.94
C VAL A 124 -2.61 -4.42 -15.04
N GLY A 125 -1.43 -4.32 -15.65
CA GLY A 125 -0.14 -4.20 -14.98
C GLY A 125 0.70 -3.04 -15.49
N SER A 126 1.88 -2.84 -14.89
CA SER A 126 2.90 -1.95 -15.45
C SER A 126 3.52 -2.60 -16.68
N HIS A 127 3.84 -1.81 -17.71
CA HIS A 127 4.64 -2.30 -18.81
C HIS A 127 6.06 -2.65 -18.32
N PRO A 128 6.64 -3.81 -18.72
CA PRO A 128 7.90 -4.30 -18.16
C PRO A 128 9.11 -3.38 -18.43
N THR A 129 9.08 -2.66 -19.56
CA THR A 129 10.23 -1.84 -20.01
C THR A 129 9.91 -0.36 -20.24
N ARG A 130 8.62 0.04 -20.19
CA ARG A 130 8.19 1.41 -20.50
C ARG A 130 7.68 2.06 -19.24
N SER A 131 8.40 3.05 -18.76
CA SER A 131 8.04 3.79 -17.54
C SER A 131 6.64 4.38 -17.70
N ARG A 132 5.73 4.04 -16.76
CA ARG A 132 4.36 4.58 -16.62
C ARG A 132 3.32 4.13 -17.65
N ASP A 133 3.75 3.42 -18.70
CA ASP A 133 2.81 2.68 -19.54
C ASP A 133 2.27 1.48 -18.78
N PHE A 134 1.08 1.04 -19.17
CA PHE A 134 0.45 -0.16 -18.65
C PHE A 134 0.55 -1.30 -19.66
N GLU A 135 0.23 -2.49 -19.20
CA GLU A 135 0.06 -3.68 -20.01
C GLU A 135 -1.27 -4.32 -19.61
N VAL A 136 -2.16 -4.57 -20.59
CA VAL A 136 -3.37 -5.36 -20.35
C VAL A 136 -3.11 -6.81 -20.72
N LEU A 137 -3.36 -7.72 -19.77
CA LEU A 137 -3.35 -9.16 -20.00
C LEU A 137 -4.76 -9.60 -20.36
N LEU A 138 -4.95 -10.18 -21.53
CA LEU A 138 -6.24 -10.67 -22.02
C LEU A 138 -6.47 -12.13 -21.69
N SER A 139 -7.71 -12.61 -21.84
CA SER A 139 -8.06 -14.01 -21.78
C SER A 139 -7.30 -14.75 -22.90
N GLY A 140 -6.48 -15.72 -22.50
CA GLY A 140 -5.43 -16.28 -23.33
C GLY A 140 -4.02 -15.78 -23.00
N GLY A 141 -3.79 -14.80 -22.14
CA GLY A 141 -2.41 -14.38 -21.83
C GLY A 141 -1.72 -13.64 -22.97
N HIS A 142 -2.48 -12.95 -23.83
CA HIS A 142 -1.92 -11.91 -24.68
C HIS A 142 -1.70 -10.66 -23.82
N ALA A 143 -0.51 -10.10 -23.90
CA ALA A 143 -0.14 -8.90 -23.15
C ALA A 143 0.00 -7.73 -24.14
N LEU A 144 -0.80 -6.68 -23.96
CA LEU A 144 -0.87 -5.55 -24.89
C LEU A 144 -0.48 -4.24 -24.20
N PRO A 145 0.38 -3.42 -24.82
CA PRO A 145 0.81 -2.16 -24.24
C PRO A 145 -0.31 -1.12 -24.28
N VAL A 146 -0.48 -0.40 -23.18
CA VAL A 146 -1.46 0.69 -23.02
C VAL A 146 -0.71 1.94 -22.58
N PRO A 147 -0.63 2.97 -23.44
CA PRO A 147 -0.01 4.24 -23.06
C PRO A 147 -0.69 4.88 -21.83
N GLU A 148 0.07 5.59 -20.99
CA GLU A 148 -0.48 6.31 -19.82
C GLU A 148 -1.66 7.24 -20.20
N SER A 149 -1.57 7.87 -21.38
CA SER A 149 -2.61 8.77 -21.93
C SER A 149 -3.97 8.10 -22.15
N ARG A 150 -4.00 6.76 -22.25
CA ARG A 150 -5.22 5.96 -22.51
C ARG A 150 -5.82 5.35 -21.24
N ALA A 151 -5.15 5.51 -20.10
CA ALA A 151 -5.65 5.03 -18.81
C ALA A 151 -7.04 5.60 -18.42
N PRO A 152 -7.34 6.90 -18.59
CA PRO A 152 -8.65 7.46 -18.21
C PRO A 152 -9.84 6.77 -18.89
N LEU A 153 -9.64 6.32 -20.12
CA LEU A 153 -10.67 5.60 -20.89
C LEU A 153 -10.95 4.23 -20.26
N LEU A 154 -9.91 3.47 -19.94
CA LEU A 154 -10.05 2.18 -19.26
C LEU A 154 -10.65 2.34 -17.86
N LEU A 155 -10.26 3.38 -17.11
CA LEU A 155 -10.80 3.68 -15.79
C LEU A 155 -12.33 3.89 -15.84
N ARG A 156 -12.80 4.63 -16.85
CA ARG A 156 -14.23 4.87 -17.08
C ARG A 156 -14.97 3.58 -17.35
N TRP A 157 -14.38 2.68 -18.16
CA TRP A 157 -14.98 1.38 -18.47
C TRP A 157 -15.10 0.49 -17.24
N PHE A 158 -14.01 0.31 -16.49
CA PHE A 158 -13.99 -0.53 -15.28
C PHE A 158 -14.64 0.11 -14.06
N GLN A 159 -15.20 1.33 -14.20
CA GLN A 159 -15.81 2.10 -13.12
C GLN A 159 -14.92 2.17 -11.87
N THR A 160 -13.64 2.39 -12.10
CA THR A 160 -12.61 2.39 -11.07
C THR A 160 -11.82 3.68 -11.11
N ASP A 161 -11.36 4.14 -9.96
CA ASP A 161 -10.41 5.25 -9.83
C ASP A 161 -8.97 4.81 -10.17
N SER A 162 -8.75 3.50 -10.36
CA SER A 162 -7.43 2.94 -10.62
C SER A 162 -7.49 1.64 -11.41
N LEU A 163 -6.71 1.54 -12.49
CA LEU A 163 -6.52 0.29 -13.25
C LEU A 163 -5.89 -0.81 -12.39
N ARG A 164 -5.31 -0.40 -11.26
CA ARG A 164 -4.82 -1.24 -10.15
C ARG A 164 -5.88 -2.15 -9.53
N LYS A 165 -7.17 -1.81 -9.68
CA LYS A 165 -8.29 -2.59 -9.13
C LYS A 165 -8.80 -3.65 -10.11
N VAL A 166 -8.27 -3.70 -11.32
CA VAL A 166 -8.68 -4.66 -12.36
C VAL A 166 -7.88 -5.96 -12.18
N SER A 167 -8.56 -6.96 -11.60
CA SER A 167 -8.03 -8.27 -11.17
C SER A 167 -8.02 -9.31 -12.30
N PRO A 168 -6.99 -10.18 -12.45
CA PRO A 168 -6.09 -10.60 -11.37
C PRO A 168 -4.67 -10.05 -11.46
N TRP A 169 -4.34 -9.12 -10.57
CA TRP A 169 -2.95 -8.81 -10.22
C TRP A 169 -2.68 -9.29 -8.80
N HIS A 170 -1.57 -10.00 -8.60
CA HIS A 170 -1.16 -10.60 -7.32
C HIS A 170 -1.35 -9.59 -6.19
N HIS A 171 -2.35 -9.82 -5.34
CA HIS A 171 -2.80 -8.94 -4.25
C HIS A 171 -1.67 -8.52 -3.28
N GLN A 172 -0.52 -9.18 -3.31
CA GLN A 172 0.61 -8.93 -2.42
C GLN A 172 1.68 -8.00 -3.04
N TRP A 173 2.13 -8.21 -4.28
CA TRP A 173 3.33 -7.54 -4.82
C TRP A 173 3.03 -6.47 -5.87
N GLY A 174 1.93 -6.60 -6.62
CA GLY A 174 1.64 -5.73 -7.77
C GLY A 174 1.43 -4.27 -7.39
N ALA A 175 0.84 -4.00 -6.23
CA ALA A 175 0.65 -2.64 -5.75
C ALA A 175 1.97 -1.89 -5.56
N ALA A 176 3.03 -2.57 -5.08
CA ALA A 176 4.33 -1.95 -4.84
C ALA A 176 5.07 -1.63 -6.13
N ILE A 177 5.18 -2.62 -7.02
CA ILE A 177 5.81 -2.51 -8.34
C ILE A 177 5.24 -1.32 -9.11
N TYR A 178 3.95 -1.05 -8.94
CA TYR A 178 3.29 0.01 -9.69
C TYR A 178 3.10 1.34 -8.92
N LEU A 179 2.82 1.36 -7.60
CA LEU A 179 2.69 2.63 -6.84
C LEU A 179 4.02 3.32 -6.65
N ASP A 180 5.07 2.52 -6.50
CA ASP A 180 6.41 3.01 -6.25
C ASP A 180 7.35 2.76 -7.44
N ASN A 181 6.79 2.34 -8.59
CA ASN A 181 7.49 2.10 -9.84
C ASN A 181 8.76 1.25 -9.63
N LEU A 182 8.64 0.19 -8.82
CA LEU A 182 9.75 -0.69 -8.49
C LEU A 182 10.14 -1.49 -9.73
N ARG A 183 11.41 -1.46 -10.08
CA ARG A 183 11.93 -2.14 -11.27
C ARG A 183 13.40 -2.54 -11.06
N PRO A 184 13.88 -3.57 -11.79
CA PRO A 184 15.30 -3.86 -11.82
C PRO A 184 16.07 -2.76 -12.55
N PHE A 185 17.36 -2.63 -12.22
CA PHE A 185 18.30 -1.78 -12.91
C PHE A 185 19.53 -2.61 -13.29
N ASP A 186 20.11 -2.34 -14.46
CA ASP A 186 21.31 -3.06 -14.93
C ASP A 186 22.56 -2.72 -14.10
N LYS A 187 22.54 -1.54 -13.47
CA LYS A 187 23.60 -1.02 -12.61
C LYS A 187 23.01 -0.68 -11.25
N GLU A 188 23.68 -1.07 -10.16
CA GLU A 188 23.20 -0.77 -8.81
C GLU A 188 23.03 0.75 -8.62
N LEU A 189 21.91 1.16 -8.03
CA LEU A 189 21.53 2.57 -7.85
C LEU A 189 22.60 3.35 -7.09
N GLN A 190 23.23 2.71 -6.11
CA GLN A 190 24.33 3.29 -5.33
C GLN A 190 25.61 3.57 -6.15
N TYR A 191 25.79 2.97 -7.32
CA TYR A 191 26.91 3.26 -8.23
C TYR A 191 26.50 4.14 -9.41
N MET A 192 25.22 4.44 -9.57
CA MET A 192 24.77 5.37 -10.60
C MET A 192 25.23 6.82 -10.32
N SER A 193 25.56 7.51 -11.40
CA SER A 193 25.84 8.95 -11.44
C SER A 193 24.56 9.74 -11.15
N GLY A 194 24.70 11.02 -10.79
CA GLY A 194 23.53 11.89 -10.58
C GLY A 194 22.67 12.07 -11.84
N GLU A 195 23.26 11.98 -13.04
CA GLU A 195 22.57 12.07 -14.32
C GLU A 195 21.79 10.79 -14.64
N GLU A 196 22.40 9.62 -14.48
CA GLU A 196 21.74 8.31 -14.63
C GLU A 196 20.51 8.22 -13.71
N LEU A 197 20.66 8.61 -12.43
CA LEU A 197 19.55 8.63 -11.46
C LEU A 197 18.43 9.59 -11.91
N ARG A 198 18.75 10.73 -12.49
CA ARG A 198 17.73 11.67 -13.00
C ARG A 198 16.99 11.14 -14.19
N GLN A 199 17.69 10.51 -15.12
CA GLN A 199 17.07 9.90 -16.29
C GLN A 199 16.00 8.88 -15.85
N HIS A 200 16.27 8.13 -14.78
CA HIS A 200 15.33 7.14 -14.27
C HIS A 200 14.21 7.73 -13.40
N PHE A 201 14.47 8.71 -12.55
CA PHE A 201 13.54 9.15 -11.51
C PHE A 201 12.99 10.57 -11.71
N THR A 202 13.18 11.18 -12.87
CA THR A 202 12.53 12.46 -13.22
C THR A 202 11.19 12.21 -13.90
N HIS A 203 10.15 12.91 -13.43
CA HIS A 203 8.83 12.79 -14.03
C HIS A 203 8.81 13.45 -15.42
N PRO A 204 8.49 12.73 -16.51
CA PRO A 204 8.61 13.23 -17.88
C PRO A 204 7.77 14.49 -18.13
N ARG A 205 6.52 14.50 -17.65
CA ARG A 205 5.62 15.67 -17.80
C ARG A 205 6.01 16.90 -16.98
N THR A 206 6.54 16.73 -15.77
CA THR A 206 6.72 17.84 -14.82
C THR A 206 8.18 18.24 -14.65
N GLY A 207 9.12 17.44 -15.15
CA GLY A 207 10.56 17.60 -14.90
C GLY A 207 10.96 17.44 -13.43
N ARG A 208 10.04 17.07 -12.52
CA ARG A 208 10.32 16.96 -11.09
C ARG A 208 10.91 15.61 -10.74
N PHE A 209 12.04 15.64 -10.03
CA PHE A 209 12.67 14.45 -9.46
C PHE A 209 11.79 13.80 -8.39
N GLN A 210 11.62 12.48 -8.47
CA GLN A 210 10.75 11.70 -7.61
C GLN A 210 11.54 11.03 -6.48
N THR A 211 11.84 11.79 -5.42
CA THR A 211 12.62 11.31 -4.27
C THR A 211 12.06 10.02 -3.65
N ARG A 212 10.74 9.93 -3.49
CA ARG A 212 10.08 8.74 -2.91
C ARG A 212 10.22 7.51 -3.79
N GLU A 213 10.20 7.68 -5.11
CA GLU A 213 10.37 6.58 -6.08
C GLU A 213 11.80 6.04 -6.04
N LEU A 214 12.81 6.92 -5.99
CA LEU A 214 14.20 6.53 -5.80
C LEU A 214 14.38 5.76 -4.47
N MET A 215 13.84 6.30 -3.37
CA MET A 215 13.93 5.64 -2.05
C MET A 215 13.35 4.23 -2.07
N ALA A 216 12.17 4.05 -2.67
CA ALA A 216 11.50 2.77 -2.74
C ALA A 216 12.27 1.76 -3.59
N ASN A 217 12.77 2.18 -4.76
CA ASN A 217 13.61 1.35 -5.62
C ASN A 217 14.94 0.99 -4.95
N PHE A 218 15.54 1.91 -4.19
CA PHE A 218 16.78 1.64 -3.45
C PHE A 218 16.57 0.61 -2.34
N ILE A 219 15.49 0.72 -1.56
CA ILE A 219 15.15 -0.29 -0.54
C ILE A 219 14.91 -1.65 -1.19
N TRP A 220 14.17 -1.67 -2.31
CA TRP A 220 13.86 -2.89 -3.06
C TRP A 220 15.10 -3.58 -3.63
N GLU A 221 15.98 -2.83 -4.28
CA GLU A 221 17.25 -3.33 -4.79
C GLU A 221 18.12 -3.86 -3.65
N TYR A 222 18.24 -3.11 -2.55
CA TYR A 222 19.02 -3.53 -1.38
C TYR A 222 18.51 -4.85 -0.81
N TYR A 223 17.19 -4.99 -0.65
CA TYR A 223 16.55 -6.23 -0.21
C TYR A 223 16.89 -7.41 -1.13
N HIS A 224 16.76 -7.26 -2.44
CA HIS A 224 17.10 -8.33 -3.38
C HIS A 224 18.58 -8.71 -3.39
N LEU A 225 19.47 -7.74 -3.22
CA LEU A 225 20.90 -8.02 -3.10
C LEU A 225 21.21 -8.79 -1.81
N MET A 226 20.52 -8.49 -0.70
CA MET A 226 20.62 -9.28 0.53
C MET A 226 20.14 -10.73 0.33
N GLN A 227 18.99 -10.92 -0.31
CA GLN A 227 18.45 -12.26 -0.60
C GLN A 227 19.38 -13.10 -1.49
N ARG A 228 20.19 -12.45 -2.32
CA ARG A 228 21.20 -13.10 -3.18
C ARG A 228 22.56 -13.29 -2.51
N GLY A 229 22.73 -12.85 -1.26
CA GLY A 229 24.01 -12.86 -0.55
C GLY A 229 25.05 -11.87 -1.09
N LEU A 230 24.63 -10.90 -1.91
CA LEU A 230 25.50 -9.86 -2.48
C LEU A 230 25.62 -8.64 -1.57
N ARG A 231 24.77 -8.55 -0.54
CA ARG A 231 24.79 -7.50 0.49
C ARG A 231 24.57 -8.10 1.87
N TYR A 232 25.24 -7.53 2.86
CA TYR A 232 24.97 -7.85 4.26
C TYR A 232 23.70 -7.13 4.74
N PRO A 233 23.00 -7.72 5.74
CA PRO A 233 21.99 -6.99 6.52
C PRO A 233 22.54 -5.69 7.11
N VAL A 234 21.66 -4.77 7.47
CA VAL A 234 22.06 -3.42 7.91
C VAL A 234 22.74 -3.45 9.28
N MET A 235 22.37 -4.41 10.14
CA MET A 235 22.91 -4.61 11.50
C MET A 235 22.92 -3.30 12.32
N GLY A 236 21.77 -2.66 12.45
CA GLY A 236 21.63 -1.38 13.17
C GLY A 236 20.21 -0.85 13.12
N ASN A 237 19.93 0.37 13.60
CA ASN A 237 18.59 0.94 13.48
C ASN A 237 18.31 1.46 12.05
N ILE A 238 17.07 1.89 11.77
CA ILE A 238 16.67 2.41 10.43
C ILE A 238 17.52 3.62 10.01
N ARG A 239 18.08 4.37 10.97
CA ARG A 239 18.96 5.51 10.70
C ARG A 239 20.29 5.05 10.07
N THR A 240 20.77 3.85 10.37
CA THR A 240 21.92 3.25 9.67
C THR A 240 21.61 3.08 8.18
N PHE A 241 20.42 2.58 7.82
CA PHE A 241 20.01 2.48 6.41
C PHE A 241 19.93 3.86 5.73
N TRP A 242 19.48 4.88 6.45
CA TRP A 242 19.50 6.26 5.95
C TRP A 242 20.91 6.70 5.55
N TYR A 243 21.94 6.36 6.31
CA TYR A 243 23.32 6.71 5.96
C TYR A 243 23.85 5.95 4.73
N ILE A 244 23.32 4.76 4.45
CA ILE A 244 23.61 4.02 3.21
C ILE A 244 22.97 4.71 1.99
N LEU A 245 21.72 5.16 2.12
CA LEU A 245 20.97 5.82 1.05
C LEU A 245 21.41 7.28 0.81
N LYS A 246 21.75 8.02 1.87
CA LYS A 246 22.00 9.48 1.84
C LYS A 246 22.96 9.90 0.72
N PRO A 247 24.11 9.23 0.48
CA PRO A 247 25.03 9.59 -0.60
C PRO A 247 24.40 9.48 -2.00
N THR A 248 23.63 8.42 -2.27
CA THR A 248 22.95 8.20 -3.55
C THR A 248 21.91 9.27 -3.81
N LEU A 249 21.10 9.59 -2.80
CA LEU A 249 20.13 10.67 -2.88
C LEU A 249 20.82 12.04 -3.08
N ALA A 250 21.96 12.27 -2.44
CA ALA A 250 22.69 13.54 -2.54
C ALA A 250 23.18 13.77 -3.97
N ARG A 251 23.78 12.75 -4.61
CA ARG A 251 24.19 12.82 -6.01
C ARG A 251 23.01 13.12 -6.93
N ALA A 252 21.89 12.42 -6.73
CA ALA A 252 20.71 12.64 -7.52
C ALA A 252 20.21 14.09 -7.41
N LEU A 253 20.20 14.68 -6.22
CA LEU A 253 19.68 16.04 -5.98
C LEU A 253 20.67 17.16 -6.36
N GLN A 254 21.97 16.99 -6.11
CA GLN A 254 23.00 18.00 -6.44
C GLN A 254 23.08 18.28 -7.94
N SER A 255 22.91 17.27 -8.80
CA SER A 255 22.86 17.46 -10.24
C SER A 255 21.66 18.34 -10.71
N ALA A 256 20.64 18.60 -9.87
CA ALA A 256 19.53 19.54 -10.20
C ALA A 256 19.97 20.96 -10.04
N ALA A 257 20.68 21.24 -8.96
CA ALA A 257 21.15 22.57 -8.65
C ALA A 257 22.11 23.05 -9.75
N VAL A 258 22.91 22.15 -10.32
CA VAL A 258 23.81 22.44 -11.44
C VAL A 258 23.04 22.61 -12.76
N ALA A 259 22.12 21.69 -13.10
CA ALA A 259 21.34 21.77 -14.33
C ALA A 259 20.41 22.99 -14.39
N SER A 260 19.80 23.38 -13.26
CA SER A 260 18.94 24.57 -13.18
C SER A 260 19.72 25.90 -13.15
N ARG A 261 21.00 25.89 -12.75
CA ARG A 261 21.90 27.05 -12.90
C ARG A 261 22.34 27.25 -14.34
N ASN A 262 22.65 26.17 -15.07
CA ASN A 262 23.08 26.25 -16.47
C ASN A 262 21.95 26.58 -17.46
N GLN A 263 20.67 26.56 -17.02
CA GLN A 263 19.52 27.00 -17.82
C GLN A 263 19.17 28.49 -17.66
N ARG A 264 19.87 29.25 -16.82
CA ARG A 264 19.79 30.72 -16.81
C ARG A 264 20.91 31.28 -17.68
N CYS A 265 20.56 32.10 -18.68
CA CYS A 265 21.49 32.71 -19.64
C CYS A 265 22.76 33.27 -19.00
N PRO A 266 23.92 33.17 -19.67
CA PRO A 266 25.15 33.83 -19.24
C PRO A 266 25.17 35.27 -19.73
N ASP A 267 24.39 36.17 -19.12
CA ASP A 267 24.55 37.61 -19.30
C ASP A 267 24.78 38.27 -17.94
N SER A 268 26.05 38.39 -17.56
CA SER A 268 26.66 39.64 -17.07
C SER A 268 28.01 39.36 -16.43
N TYR A 269 29.03 39.90 -17.08
CA TYR A 269 30.35 40.17 -16.52
C TYR A 269 30.24 41.00 -15.24
N GLY A 270 31.10 40.69 -14.26
CA GLY A 270 31.63 41.68 -13.33
C GLY A 270 31.01 41.69 -11.93
N SER A 271 31.67 41.00 -11.00
CA SER A 271 32.27 41.65 -9.82
C SER A 271 32.89 40.62 -8.90
N GLN A 272 34.22 40.69 -8.79
CA GLN A 272 34.99 40.01 -7.76
C GLN A 272 34.66 40.65 -6.40
N THR A 273 34.07 39.89 -5.49
CA THR A 273 34.00 40.30 -4.07
C THR A 273 35.05 39.52 -3.28
N ARG A 274 36.12 40.24 -2.95
CA ARG A 274 37.24 39.83 -2.09
C ARG A 274 36.76 39.26 -0.75
N LEU A 275 37.18 38.05 -0.43
CA LEU A 275 37.17 37.49 0.92
C LEU A 275 38.13 38.30 1.81
N ARG A 276 37.60 39.05 2.78
CA ARG A 276 38.38 39.59 3.90
C ARG A 276 38.34 38.58 5.04
N PHE A 277 39.49 37.99 5.35
CA PHE A 277 39.73 37.31 6.61
C PHE A 277 39.66 38.33 7.75
N ARG A 278 38.84 38.05 8.76
CA ARG A 278 39.01 38.60 10.10
C ARG A 278 39.31 37.42 11.02
N GLN A 279 40.58 37.34 11.45
CA GLN A 279 40.96 36.67 12.68
C GLN A 279 40.39 37.49 13.83
N ASP A 280 39.68 36.84 14.73
CA ASP A 280 39.71 37.15 16.16
C ASP A 280 39.18 35.93 16.91
N GLY A 281 40.07 35.30 17.67
CA GLY A 281 39.81 34.08 18.42
C GLY A 281 39.08 34.34 19.73
N LYS A 282 38.09 33.49 20.02
CA LYS A 282 37.72 33.07 21.38
C LYS A 282 37.24 31.62 21.32
N ALA A 283 37.89 30.76 22.11
CA ALA A 283 37.53 29.36 22.28
C ALA A 283 36.38 29.21 23.30
N VAL A 284 35.35 28.43 22.96
CA VAL A 284 34.45 27.81 23.95
C VAL A 284 34.08 26.40 23.46
N ASN A 285 34.28 25.44 24.36
CA ASN A 285 33.94 24.02 24.23
C ASN A 285 32.50 23.77 23.77
N GLY A 286 32.36 22.79 22.87
CA GLY A 286 31.09 22.20 22.46
C GLY A 286 31.15 21.81 21.00
N TYR A 287 31.32 20.52 20.69
CA TYR A 287 31.14 19.99 19.34
C TYR A 287 29.67 20.15 18.94
N ARG A 288 29.31 21.34 18.45
CA ARG A 288 28.09 21.59 17.69
C ARG A 288 28.47 21.36 16.23
N LEU A 289 28.00 20.25 15.66
CA LEU A 289 28.12 19.99 14.22
C LEU A 289 27.63 21.23 13.45
N PRO A 290 28.33 21.66 12.39
CA PRO A 290 27.93 22.85 11.65
C PRO A 290 26.53 22.62 11.09
N GLU A 291 25.64 23.56 11.41
CA GLU A 291 24.30 23.65 10.85
C GLU A 291 24.43 23.61 9.33
N GLU A 292 24.02 22.47 8.74
CA GLU A 292 24.18 22.10 7.33
C GLU A 292 23.46 23.18 6.50
N GLN A 293 24.23 24.18 6.02
CA GLN A 293 23.70 25.31 5.27
C GLN A 293 22.90 24.79 4.06
N LEU A 294 21.59 25.05 4.08
CA LEU A 294 20.63 24.68 3.05
C LEU A 294 21.06 25.28 1.70
N THR A 295 21.72 24.47 0.87
CA THR A 295 21.83 24.78 -0.55
C THR A 295 20.44 24.59 -1.19
N PRO A 296 19.96 25.53 -2.02
CA PRO A 296 18.74 25.33 -2.79
C PRO A 296 18.89 24.08 -3.68
N GLY A 297 18.15 23.02 -3.36
CA GLY A 297 18.25 21.72 -4.04
C GLY A 297 19.11 20.66 -3.32
N GLY A 298 19.64 20.93 -2.13
CA GLY A 298 20.36 19.96 -1.30
C GLY A 298 19.45 19.00 -0.52
N ILE A 299 20.05 18.00 0.13
CA ILE A 299 19.32 17.10 1.05
C ILE A 299 18.82 17.92 2.24
N ASN A 300 17.50 17.94 2.45
CA ASN A 300 16.93 18.23 3.75
C ASN A 300 16.90 16.92 4.56
N SER A 301 17.87 16.75 5.46
CA SER A 301 18.12 15.47 6.15
C SER A 301 16.88 15.01 6.94
N GLU A 302 16.21 15.89 7.67
CA GLU A 302 15.03 15.53 8.47
C GLU A 302 13.82 15.16 7.60
N LYS A 303 13.50 15.99 6.60
CA LYS A 303 12.37 15.75 5.70
C LYS A 303 12.54 14.46 4.91
N HIS A 304 13.74 14.23 4.37
CA HIS A 304 14.00 13.04 3.57
C HIS A 304 14.10 11.78 4.43
N TYR A 305 14.60 11.88 5.66
CA TYR A 305 14.53 10.77 6.60
C TYR A 305 13.08 10.41 6.95
N ALA A 306 12.22 11.40 7.23
CA ALA A 306 10.79 11.15 7.44
C ALA A 306 10.10 10.52 6.22
N GLN A 307 10.52 10.90 5.00
CA GLN A 307 10.04 10.24 3.78
C GLN A 307 10.52 8.79 3.67
N LEU A 308 11.76 8.49 4.06
CA LEU A 308 12.29 7.13 4.10
C LEU A 308 11.46 6.25 5.04
N LEU A 309 11.15 6.74 6.25
CA LEU A 309 10.28 6.03 7.19
C LEU A 309 8.91 5.73 6.58
N GLN A 310 8.28 6.72 5.92
CA GLN A 310 7.01 6.51 5.22
C GLN A 310 7.09 5.48 4.08
N VAL A 311 8.23 5.37 3.41
CA VAL A 311 8.45 4.37 2.35
C VAL A 311 8.59 2.98 2.95
N PHE A 312 9.42 2.80 4.00
CA PHE A 312 9.51 1.53 4.72
C PHE A 312 8.15 1.09 5.27
N GLN A 313 7.43 2.00 5.95
CA GLN A 313 6.10 1.74 6.48
C GLN A 313 5.17 1.23 5.39
N ARG A 314 5.16 1.90 4.23
CA ARG A 314 4.32 1.51 3.10
C ARG A 314 4.73 0.13 2.54
N MET A 315 6.01 -0.14 2.35
CA MET A 315 6.50 -1.40 1.80
C MET A 315 6.28 -2.60 2.72
N ILE A 316 6.43 -2.41 4.03
CA ILE A 316 6.26 -3.47 5.03
C ILE A 316 4.78 -3.63 5.39
N VAL A 317 4.11 -2.55 5.76
CA VAL A 317 2.73 -2.63 6.26
C VAL A 317 1.72 -2.79 5.14
N ARG A 318 1.79 -1.94 4.11
CA ARG A 318 0.75 -1.92 3.07
C ARG A 318 0.97 -3.01 2.04
N TYR A 319 2.22 -3.21 1.62
CA TYR A 319 2.53 -4.17 0.56
C TYR A 319 3.02 -5.52 1.09
N ARG A 320 3.53 -5.59 2.32
CA ARG A 320 4.07 -6.82 2.91
C ARG A 320 5.15 -7.47 2.04
N LEU A 321 6.03 -6.65 1.47
CA LEU A 321 7.13 -7.13 0.61
C LEU A 321 8.23 -7.83 1.42
N PHE A 322 8.44 -7.37 2.63
CA PHE A 322 9.46 -7.84 3.56
C PHE A 322 9.11 -7.36 4.96
N ARG A 323 9.88 -7.80 5.94
CA ARG A 323 9.78 -7.47 7.37
C ARG A 323 10.94 -6.58 7.80
N PHE A 324 10.84 -5.93 8.96
CA PHE A 324 11.99 -5.22 9.53
C PHE A 324 13.14 -6.18 9.88
N ALA A 325 12.79 -7.37 10.39
CA ALA A 325 13.75 -8.43 10.70
C ALA A 325 14.58 -8.89 9.49
N ASP A 326 14.06 -8.77 8.26
CA ASP A 326 14.81 -9.18 7.07
C ASP A 326 15.98 -8.24 6.75
N PHE A 327 16.00 -7.04 7.32
CA PHE A 327 17.12 -6.07 7.24
C PHE A 327 18.04 -6.13 8.46
N ASP A 328 17.72 -6.97 9.45
CA ASP A 328 18.39 -7.01 10.76
C ASP A 328 18.40 -5.64 11.45
N PHE A 329 17.23 -5.00 11.48
CA PHE A 329 17.07 -3.72 12.17
C PHE A 329 17.02 -3.91 13.69
N THR A 330 17.75 -3.09 14.45
CA THR A 330 17.71 -3.16 15.91
C THR A 330 16.40 -2.60 16.46
N ASP A 331 15.75 -3.34 17.37
CA ASP A 331 14.60 -2.88 18.14
C ASP A 331 15.05 -2.14 19.41
N GLU A 332 15.04 -0.81 19.38
CA GLU A 332 15.36 0.01 20.56
C GLU A 332 14.34 -0.15 21.71
N GLY A 333 13.17 -0.72 21.40
CA GLY A 333 12.11 -1.04 22.36
C GLY A 333 12.34 -2.36 23.12
N GLU A 334 13.31 -3.19 22.73
CA GLU A 334 13.55 -4.51 23.31
C GLU A 334 13.68 -4.50 24.84
N ARG A 335 14.36 -3.48 25.37
CA ARG A 335 14.54 -3.27 26.81
C ARG A 335 13.24 -2.99 27.59
N PHE A 336 12.12 -2.78 26.90
CA PHE A 336 10.83 -2.40 27.47
C PHE A 336 9.74 -3.46 27.26
N TYR A 337 10.10 -4.71 26.96
CA TYR A 337 9.18 -5.84 27.08
C TYR A 337 9.85 -7.07 27.69
N ALA A 338 9.03 -7.96 28.23
CA ALA A 338 9.46 -9.27 28.72
C ALA A 338 8.31 -10.27 28.60
N LEU A 339 8.63 -11.51 28.23
CA LEU A 339 7.62 -12.57 28.13
C LEU A 339 7.24 -13.12 29.50
N GLY A 340 5.99 -13.54 29.62
CA GLY A 340 5.51 -14.30 30.75
C GLY A 340 5.78 -15.79 30.62
N ASP A 341 6.12 -16.45 31.73
CA ASP A 341 6.33 -17.91 31.75
C ASP A 341 5.10 -18.71 32.20
N LYS A 342 4.15 -18.09 32.91
CA LYS A 342 2.92 -18.76 33.40
C LYS A 342 1.70 -18.44 32.55
N HIS A 343 1.56 -17.17 32.17
CA HIS A 343 0.43 -16.62 31.42
C HIS A 343 0.93 -15.74 30.25
N PRO A 344 1.69 -16.29 29.29
CA PRO A 344 2.20 -15.52 28.15
C PRO A 344 1.07 -14.89 27.32
N GLU A 345 -0.14 -15.45 27.35
CA GLU A 345 -1.34 -14.95 26.67
C GLU A 345 -1.93 -13.67 27.26
N ILE A 346 -1.55 -13.31 28.49
CA ILE A 346 -1.98 -12.08 29.15
C ILE A 346 -0.86 -11.05 28.98
N VAL A 347 -1.15 -10.00 28.23
CA VAL A 347 -0.23 -8.91 27.94
C VAL A 347 -0.63 -7.69 28.77
N LEU A 348 0.22 -7.31 29.73
CA LEU A 348 0.10 -6.05 30.44
C LEU A 348 0.89 -4.97 29.69
N VAL A 349 0.17 -4.02 29.10
CA VAL A 349 0.74 -2.93 28.31
C VAL A 349 0.68 -1.61 29.07
N SER A 350 1.76 -0.83 29.05
CA SER A 350 1.76 0.57 29.46
C SER A 350 2.14 1.52 28.34
N GLU A 351 1.57 2.72 28.35
CA GLU A 351 2.01 3.79 27.45
C GLU A 351 3.43 4.28 27.81
N LYS A 352 3.66 4.63 29.08
CA LYS A 352 4.89 5.31 29.52
C LYS A 352 5.99 4.28 29.83
N SER A 353 7.20 4.53 29.31
CA SER A 353 8.39 3.68 29.53
C SER A 353 8.84 3.67 30.98
N GLY A 354 8.64 4.77 31.71
CA GLY A 354 8.92 4.89 33.15
C GLY A 354 8.15 3.90 34.03
N HIS A 355 7.06 3.32 33.52
CA HIS A 355 6.28 2.32 34.25
C HIS A 355 6.89 0.92 34.19
N PHE A 356 7.84 0.66 33.30
CA PHE A 356 8.34 -0.69 33.00
C PHE A 356 8.84 -1.46 34.23
N GLN A 357 9.57 -0.81 35.14
CA GLN A 357 10.05 -1.45 36.36
C GLN A 357 8.91 -1.94 37.26
N ARG A 358 7.79 -1.22 37.32
CA ARG A 358 6.60 -1.63 38.08
C ARG A 358 5.89 -2.80 37.40
N LEU A 359 5.82 -2.80 36.07
CA LEU A 359 5.29 -3.92 35.30
C LEU A 359 6.12 -5.19 35.52
N GLN A 360 7.46 -5.07 35.63
CA GLN A 360 8.34 -6.19 35.94
C GLN A 360 8.04 -6.84 37.30
N LEU A 361 7.61 -6.08 38.31
CA LEU A 361 7.22 -6.66 39.60
C LEU A 361 6.01 -7.59 39.43
N LEU A 362 4.99 -7.14 38.67
CA LEU A 362 3.82 -7.96 38.36
C LEU A 362 4.16 -9.13 37.42
N GLN A 363 5.07 -8.93 36.47
CA GLN A 363 5.56 -10.00 35.60
C GLN A 363 6.20 -11.13 36.40
N ARG A 364 7.09 -10.81 37.35
CA ARG A 364 7.75 -11.81 38.20
C ARG A 364 6.76 -12.54 39.10
N GLU A 365 5.79 -11.81 39.64
CA GLU A 365 4.79 -12.37 40.55
C GLU A 365 3.79 -13.29 39.81
N PHE A 366 3.22 -12.82 38.70
CA PHE A 366 2.11 -13.48 38.01
C PHE A 366 2.54 -14.26 36.75
N GLY A 367 3.77 -14.09 36.28
CA GLY A 367 4.30 -14.75 35.08
C GLY A 367 3.60 -14.33 33.79
N ILE A 368 3.14 -13.09 33.70
CA ILE A 368 2.46 -12.49 32.53
C ILE A 368 3.44 -11.85 31.54
N THR A 369 3.03 -11.64 30.29
CA THR A 369 3.82 -10.85 29.33
C THR A 369 3.64 -9.37 29.59
N ILE A 370 4.70 -8.57 29.50
CA ILE A 370 4.66 -7.12 29.70
C ILE A 370 5.28 -6.37 28.53
N ILE A 371 4.80 -5.16 28.27
CA ILE A 371 5.40 -4.23 27.32
C ILE A 371 5.10 -2.77 27.72
N SER A 372 6.10 -1.89 27.62
CA SER A 372 5.94 -0.45 27.74
C SER A 372 6.25 0.22 26.39
N LEU A 373 5.30 0.97 25.84
CA LEU A 373 5.36 1.45 24.46
C LEU A 373 6.23 2.71 24.27
N GLY A 374 6.35 3.54 25.31
CA GLY A 374 7.00 4.86 25.22
C GLY A 374 6.18 5.91 24.45
N GLY A 375 4.85 5.78 24.41
CA GLY A 375 3.94 6.62 23.62
C GLY A 375 3.23 5.84 22.51
N MET A 376 3.16 6.41 21.30
CA MET A 376 2.59 5.74 20.13
C MET A 376 3.43 4.50 19.77
N PRO A 377 2.82 3.31 19.65
CA PRO A 377 3.56 2.09 19.36
C PRO A 377 4.17 2.11 17.95
N SER A 378 5.43 1.67 17.85
CA SER A 378 6.11 1.44 16.57
C SER A 378 5.77 0.06 16.02
N VAL A 379 5.46 -0.02 14.72
CA VAL A 379 5.28 -1.31 14.02
C VAL A 379 6.54 -2.16 14.09
N LEU A 380 7.74 -1.55 14.11
CA LEU A 380 9.01 -2.29 14.25
C LEU A 380 9.05 -3.02 15.59
N THR A 381 8.89 -2.31 16.70
CA THR A 381 8.87 -2.93 18.03
C THR A 381 7.75 -3.95 18.16
N SER A 382 6.56 -3.66 17.63
CA SER A 382 5.44 -4.62 17.62
C SER A 382 5.74 -5.89 16.80
N GLU A 383 6.51 -5.79 15.71
CA GLU A 383 6.98 -6.94 14.93
C GLU A 383 7.90 -7.84 15.77
N TYR A 384 8.95 -7.27 16.37
CA TYR A 384 9.91 -8.02 17.20
C TYR A 384 9.24 -8.61 18.45
N PHE A 385 8.44 -7.81 19.16
CA PHE A 385 7.65 -8.27 20.29
C PHE A 385 6.74 -9.44 19.91
N SER A 386 6.05 -9.36 18.77
CA SER A 386 5.15 -10.43 18.31
C SER A 386 5.93 -11.69 17.93
N GLN A 387 7.07 -11.58 17.25
CA GLN A 387 7.93 -12.72 16.93
C GLN A 387 8.40 -13.43 18.20
N LEU A 388 8.85 -12.67 19.19
CA LEU A 388 9.27 -13.21 20.48
C LEU A 388 8.09 -13.88 21.20
N LEU A 389 6.92 -13.23 21.25
CA LEU A 389 5.71 -13.78 21.85
C LEU A 389 5.26 -15.09 21.19
N GLN A 390 5.38 -15.18 19.86
CA GLN A 390 5.03 -16.37 19.08
C GLN A 390 5.88 -17.61 19.44
N SER A 391 7.07 -17.41 20.01
CA SER A 391 7.88 -18.53 20.54
C SER A 391 7.28 -19.20 21.77
N LYS A 392 6.40 -18.51 22.52
CA LYS A 392 5.70 -19.03 23.71
C LYS A 392 4.23 -19.37 23.42
N ILE A 393 3.58 -18.59 22.57
CA ILE A 393 2.15 -18.73 22.26
C ILE A 393 1.89 -18.53 20.76
N PRO A 394 1.36 -19.55 20.05
CA PRO A 394 1.04 -19.41 18.63
C PRO A 394 0.08 -18.25 18.37
N ALA A 395 0.26 -17.53 17.25
CA ALA A 395 -0.54 -16.35 16.90
C ALA A 395 -2.06 -16.63 16.77
N SER A 396 -2.46 -17.90 16.58
CA SER A 396 -3.86 -18.33 16.54
C SER A 396 -4.54 -18.35 17.90
N LYS A 397 -3.78 -18.40 19.01
CA LYS A 397 -4.37 -18.38 20.35
C LYS A 397 -4.82 -16.95 20.70
N PRO A 398 -6.01 -16.78 21.31
CA PRO A 398 -6.47 -15.46 21.70
C PRO A 398 -5.59 -14.82 22.78
N LEU A 399 -5.24 -13.54 22.57
CA LEU A 399 -4.55 -12.74 23.59
C LEU A 399 -5.55 -12.00 24.47
N LYS A 400 -5.14 -11.70 25.71
CA LYS A 400 -5.88 -10.85 26.64
C LYS A 400 -5.00 -9.65 26.98
N ILE A 401 -5.52 -8.45 26.83
CA ILE A 401 -4.76 -7.22 27.10
C ILE A 401 -5.25 -6.59 28.39
N ILE A 402 -4.33 -6.30 29.30
CA ILE A 402 -4.54 -5.40 30.43
C ILE A 402 -3.75 -4.13 30.11
N SER A 403 -4.38 -2.96 30.11
CA SER A 403 -3.72 -1.70 29.72
C SER A 403 -3.63 -0.69 30.85
N ILE A 404 -2.52 0.04 30.85
CA ILE A 404 -2.25 1.22 31.66
C ILE A 404 -1.85 2.34 30.70
N VAL A 405 -2.87 2.92 30.09
CA VAL A 405 -2.76 4.11 29.26
C VAL A 405 -3.53 5.23 29.93
N ASP A 406 -3.22 6.48 29.59
CA ASP A 406 -3.97 7.61 30.12
C ASP A 406 -5.45 7.51 29.71
N TYR A 407 -6.35 7.90 30.60
CA TYR A 407 -7.80 7.86 30.37
C TYR A 407 -8.19 9.13 29.62
N ASN A 408 -7.77 9.21 28.37
CA ASN A 408 -7.99 10.33 27.48
C ASN A 408 -8.06 9.85 26.01
N PRO A 409 -8.37 10.73 25.03
CA PRO A 409 -8.43 10.31 23.63
C PRO A 409 -7.10 9.75 23.08
N SER A 410 -5.95 10.26 23.55
CA SER A 410 -4.63 9.81 23.08
C SER A 410 -4.32 8.39 23.56
N GLY A 411 -4.55 8.09 24.85
CA GLY A 411 -4.37 6.76 25.40
C GLY A 411 -5.28 5.72 24.74
N ALA A 412 -6.53 6.10 24.41
CA ALA A 412 -7.44 5.25 23.63
C ALA A 412 -6.86 4.91 22.23
N ILE A 413 -6.34 5.92 21.53
CA ILE A 413 -5.69 5.74 20.21
C ILE A 413 -4.44 4.86 20.33
N ILE A 414 -3.61 5.06 21.35
CA ILE A 414 -2.40 4.26 21.59
C ILE A 414 -2.74 2.79 21.77
N LEU A 415 -3.71 2.48 22.63
CA LEU A 415 -4.16 1.11 22.85
C LEU A 415 -4.74 0.49 21.58
N LYS A 416 -5.55 1.27 20.84
CA LYS A 416 -6.12 0.82 19.56
C LYS A 416 -5.05 0.58 18.50
N SER A 417 -4.04 1.45 18.41
CA SER A 417 -2.88 1.27 17.52
C SER A 417 -2.12 -0.01 17.87
N PHE A 418 -1.83 -0.25 19.14
CA PHE A 418 -1.13 -1.45 19.57
C PHE A 418 -1.91 -2.72 19.21
N ALA A 419 -3.21 -2.75 19.49
CA ALA A 419 -4.09 -3.85 19.10
C ALA A 419 -4.11 -4.09 17.59
N ALA A 420 -4.18 -3.02 16.79
CA ALA A 420 -4.13 -3.12 15.32
C ALA A 420 -2.78 -3.64 14.81
N GLN A 421 -1.67 -3.26 15.45
CA GLN A 421 -0.33 -3.75 15.12
C GLN A 421 -0.18 -5.23 15.47
N LEU A 422 -0.65 -5.69 16.64
CA LEU A 422 -0.69 -7.11 16.97
C LEU A 422 -1.50 -7.92 15.95
N ALA A 423 -2.67 -7.42 15.56
CA ALA A 423 -3.49 -8.05 14.52
C ALA A 423 -2.78 -8.08 13.16
N HIS A 424 -2.02 -7.03 12.82
CA HIS A 424 -1.20 -6.97 11.63
C HIS A 424 -0.12 -8.06 11.63
N GLN A 425 0.52 -8.32 12.78
CA GLN A 425 1.53 -9.36 12.99
C GLN A 425 0.96 -10.78 13.15
N GLY A 426 -0.37 -10.94 13.10
CA GLY A 426 -1.03 -12.24 13.07
C GLY A 426 -1.88 -12.57 14.30
N HIS A 427 -1.77 -11.81 15.39
CA HIS A 427 -2.60 -11.98 16.59
C HIS A 427 -3.98 -11.34 16.41
N LYS A 428 -4.79 -11.91 15.50
CA LYS A 428 -6.09 -11.34 15.09
C LYS A 428 -7.20 -11.48 16.14
N HIS A 429 -6.98 -12.30 17.16
CA HIS A 429 -7.99 -12.64 18.15
C HIS A 429 -7.60 -12.06 19.52
N LEU A 430 -8.27 -10.99 19.92
CA LEU A 430 -8.23 -10.48 21.29
C LEU A 430 -9.46 -10.99 22.03
N ALA A 431 -9.26 -11.83 23.05
CA ALA A 431 -10.34 -12.37 23.87
C ALA A 431 -10.93 -11.33 24.82
N ALA A 432 -10.08 -10.41 25.31
CA ALA A 432 -10.49 -9.34 26.21
C ALA A 432 -9.47 -8.20 26.19
N VAL A 433 -9.96 -6.98 26.40
CA VAL A 433 -9.13 -5.80 26.66
C VAL A 433 -9.69 -5.10 27.89
N HIS A 434 -8.86 -4.87 28.90
CA HIS A 434 -9.25 -4.29 30.17
C HIS A 434 -8.33 -3.11 30.51
N ASN A 435 -8.86 -1.89 30.53
CA ASN A 435 -8.11 -0.72 30.93
C ASN A 435 -8.16 -0.56 32.45
N LEU A 436 -7.00 -0.51 33.12
CA LEU A 436 -6.94 -0.41 34.57
C LEU A 436 -7.28 1.01 35.07
N LEU A 437 -6.96 2.04 34.29
CA LEU A 437 -7.25 3.42 34.65
C LEU A 437 -8.65 3.80 34.17
N THR A 438 -9.62 3.76 35.08
CA THR A 438 -10.97 4.26 34.83
C THR A 438 -11.45 5.08 36.03
N PRO A 439 -12.42 6.00 35.87
CA PRO A 439 -12.86 6.87 36.96
C PRO A 439 -13.41 6.11 38.18
N GLU A 440 -13.96 4.90 37.98
CA GLU A 440 -14.62 4.11 39.01
C GLU A 440 -13.68 3.57 40.09
N ILE A 441 -12.36 3.61 39.87
CA ILE A 441 -11.37 3.17 40.86
C ILE A 441 -10.98 4.29 41.86
N PHE A 442 -11.50 5.50 41.66
CA PHE A 442 -11.23 6.68 42.49
C PHE A 442 -12.49 7.14 43.21
N THR A 443 -12.32 7.74 44.39
CA THR A 443 -13.45 8.37 45.08
C THR A 443 -13.82 9.70 44.38
N PRO A 444 -15.06 10.20 44.55
CA PRO A 444 -15.45 11.50 44.01
C PRO A 444 -14.56 12.66 44.46
N GLU A 445 -13.98 12.58 45.67
CA GLU A 445 -13.06 13.58 46.23
C GLU A 445 -11.70 13.53 45.53
N GLU A 446 -11.18 12.33 45.27
CA GLU A 446 -9.94 12.14 44.52
C GLU A 446 -10.10 12.64 43.08
N LEU A 447 -11.21 12.31 42.42
CA LEU A 447 -11.47 12.78 41.06
C LEU A 447 -11.44 14.31 40.95
N LYS A 448 -11.83 15.06 41.98
CA LYS A 448 -11.75 16.53 41.93
C LYS A 448 -10.31 17.06 41.83
N THR A 449 -9.31 16.29 42.26
CA THR A 449 -7.91 16.74 42.32
C THR A 449 -7.05 16.20 41.18
N ILE A 450 -7.42 15.05 40.60
CA ILE A 450 -6.59 14.36 39.60
C ILE A 450 -7.12 14.45 38.17
N VAL A 451 -8.32 15.00 37.96
CA VAL A 451 -8.90 15.12 36.62
C VAL A 451 -8.31 16.29 35.86
N GLU A 452 -8.08 16.07 34.57
CA GLU A 452 -7.57 17.10 33.66
C GLU A 452 -8.54 17.34 32.50
N PRO A 453 -8.75 18.60 32.08
CA PRO A 453 -9.57 18.89 30.93
C PRO A 453 -8.88 18.42 29.64
N ILE A 454 -9.62 17.72 28.78
CA ILE A 454 -9.11 17.35 27.46
C ILE A 454 -8.97 18.63 26.61
N PRO A 455 -7.85 18.81 25.88
CA PRO A 455 -7.70 19.95 24.97
C PRO A 455 -8.80 19.97 23.89
N LEU A 456 -9.43 21.13 23.70
CA LEU A 456 -10.48 21.34 22.68
C LEU A 456 -10.16 22.53 21.74
N LYS A 457 -8.89 22.93 21.69
CA LYS A 457 -8.45 24.15 21.00
C LYS A 457 -8.64 24.06 19.49
N PHE A 458 -8.33 22.91 18.89
CA PHE A 458 -8.41 22.71 17.45
C PHE A 458 -9.56 21.79 17.06
N LYS A 459 -10.08 21.94 15.84
CA LYS A 459 -11.15 21.08 15.29
C LYS A 459 -10.78 19.58 15.33
N ALA A 460 -9.50 19.28 15.14
CA ALA A 460 -8.99 17.91 15.26
C ALA A 460 -9.16 17.37 16.69
N ASP A 461 -8.81 18.15 17.71
CA ASP A 461 -8.92 17.76 19.12
C ASP A 461 -10.38 17.56 19.52
N GLN A 462 -11.27 18.48 19.11
CA GLN A 462 -12.71 18.36 19.33
C GLN A 462 -13.28 17.08 18.71
N THR A 463 -12.82 16.74 17.51
CA THR A 463 -13.24 15.51 16.81
C THR A 463 -12.79 14.27 17.57
N LYS A 464 -11.55 14.24 18.08
CA LYS A 464 -11.03 13.13 18.89
C LYS A 464 -11.77 13.01 20.22
N ALA A 465 -11.95 14.11 20.93
CA ALA A 465 -12.67 14.15 22.21
C ALA A 465 -14.11 13.66 22.05
N ARG A 466 -14.83 14.11 21.02
CA ARG A 466 -16.19 13.62 20.72
C ARG A 466 -16.22 12.11 20.48
N ARG A 467 -15.33 11.58 19.63
CA ARG A 467 -15.26 10.14 19.33
C ARG A 467 -14.90 9.30 20.55
N TRP A 468 -14.08 9.85 21.44
CA TRP A 468 -13.72 9.22 22.70
C TRP A 468 -14.89 9.19 23.68
N LEU A 469 -15.66 10.28 23.81
CA LEU A 469 -16.91 10.33 24.58
C LEU A 469 -17.95 9.35 24.03
N GLU A 470 -18.11 9.27 22.70
CA GLU A 470 -18.98 8.29 22.03
C GLU A 470 -18.59 6.84 22.34
N ALA A 471 -17.30 6.58 22.60
CA ALA A 471 -16.78 5.27 23.00
C ALA A 471 -16.89 4.99 24.51
N GLY A 472 -17.67 5.80 25.25
CA GLY A 472 -17.86 5.67 26.70
C GLY A 472 -16.74 6.26 27.54
N GLY A 473 -15.88 7.10 26.95
CA GLY A 473 -14.88 7.87 27.67
C GLY A 473 -15.47 9.05 28.44
N GLY A 474 -14.59 9.88 29.01
CA GLY A 474 -14.96 11.05 29.81
C GLY A 474 -15.42 10.71 31.22
N ILE A 475 -15.77 11.75 31.96
CA ILE A 475 -16.22 11.67 33.37
C ILE A 475 -17.52 12.45 33.48
N ASN A 476 -18.60 11.77 33.87
CA ASN A 476 -19.95 12.36 33.94
C ASN A 476 -20.38 13.04 32.62
N GLY A 477 -20.01 12.45 31.48
CA GLY A 477 -20.30 12.98 30.14
C GLY A 477 -19.45 14.19 29.72
N GLN A 478 -18.51 14.63 30.56
CA GLN A 478 -17.60 15.73 30.25
C GLN A 478 -16.28 15.22 29.69
N PRO A 479 -15.61 15.99 28.80
CA PRO A 479 -14.30 15.67 28.26
C PRO A 479 -13.20 15.94 29.29
N LEU A 480 -13.23 15.18 30.38
CA LEU A 480 -12.23 15.16 31.44
C LEU A 480 -11.51 13.81 31.40
N GLY A 481 -10.19 13.83 31.56
CA GLY A 481 -9.34 12.64 31.54
C GLY A 481 -8.53 12.45 32.83
N LEU A 482 -7.78 11.35 32.86
CA LEU A 482 -6.87 10.99 33.96
C LEU A 482 -5.51 10.58 33.40
N GLU A 483 -4.45 11.01 34.06
CA GLU A 483 -3.09 10.55 33.78
C GLU A 483 -2.80 9.22 34.49
N SER A 484 -2.06 8.32 33.84
CA SER A 484 -1.73 6.98 34.37
C SER A 484 -0.94 7.02 35.68
N GLU A 485 -0.21 8.08 35.96
CA GLU A 485 0.48 8.33 37.22
C GLU A 485 -0.47 8.31 38.42
N ALA A 486 -1.72 8.77 38.25
CA ALA A 486 -2.70 8.79 39.33
C ALA A 486 -2.97 7.39 39.92
N LEU A 487 -2.82 6.34 39.11
CA LEU A 487 -2.90 4.96 39.56
C LEU A 487 -1.51 4.40 39.91
N VAL A 488 -0.54 4.57 39.02
CA VAL A 488 0.76 3.87 39.09
C VAL A 488 1.64 4.36 40.26
N LEU A 489 1.47 5.59 40.71
CA LEU A 489 2.20 6.13 41.87
C LEU A 489 1.68 5.62 43.21
N ASN A 490 0.53 4.95 43.25
CA ASN A 490 0.02 4.26 44.43
C ASN A 490 0.18 2.73 44.25
N PRO A 491 1.28 2.12 44.75
CA PRO A 491 1.61 0.72 44.46
C PRO A 491 0.55 -0.28 44.93
N ASP A 492 -0.06 -0.02 46.09
CA ASP A 492 -1.08 -0.90 46.67
C ASP A 492 -2.35 -0.90 45.82
N ARG A 493 -2.86 0.29 45.48
CA ARG A 493 -4.02 0.43 44.61
C ARG A 493 -3.74 -0.16 43.23
N PHE A 494 -2.60 0.17 42.63
CA PHE A 494 -2.21 -0.35 41.33
C PHE A 494 -2.21 -1.88 41.31
N ARG A 495 -1.58 -2.51 42.30
CA ARG A 495 -1.55 -3.96 42.41
C ARG A 495 -2.95 -4.55 42.65
N GLN A 496 -3.78 -3.92 43.47
CA GLN A 496 -5.13 -4.40 43.77
C GLN A 496 -6.08 -4.33 42.56
N VAL A 497 -6.02 -3.23 41.80
CA VAL A 497 -6.78 -3.05 40.55
C VAL A 497 -6.30 -4.06 39.50
N PHE A 498 -4.98 -4.21 39.34
CA PHE A 498 -4.40 -5.25 38.48
C PHE A 498 -4.88 -6.66 38.88
N LEU A 499 -4.80 -7.01 40.17
CA LEU A 499 -5.21 -8.31 40.67
C LEU A 499 -6.68 -8.62 40.37
N THR A 500 -7.54 -7.61 40.44
CA THR A 500 -8.96 -7.73 40.13
C THR A 500 -9.14 -8.05 38.64
N ALA A 501 -8.49 -7.30 37.76
CA ALA A 501 -8.51 -7.55 36.31
C ALA A 501 -7.92 -8.93 35.96
N PHE A 502 -6.78 -9.28 36.54
CA PHE A 502 -6.11 -10.56 36.33
C PHE A 502 -7.00 -11.75 36.74
N LYS A 503 -7.67 -11.67 37.90
CA LYS A 503 -8.61 -12.72 38.35
C LYS A 503 -9.83 -12.83 37.43
N GLN A 504 -10.33 -11.73 36.89
CA GLN A 504 -11.44 -11.77 35.90
C GLN A 504 -11.02 -12.48 34.61
N LEU A 505 -9.77 -12.28 34.18
CA LEU A 505 -9.23 -12.87 32.95
C LEU A 505 -8.81 -14.34 33.10
N THR A 506 -8.47 -14.78 34.31
CA THR A 506 -8.01 -16.16 34.60
C THR A 506 -9.07 -17.05 35.24
N GLY A 507 -10.10 -16.47 35.87
CA GLY A 507 -11.17 -17.21 36.56
C GLY A 507 -12.14 -17.92 35.62
N LYS A 508 -12.82 -18.96 36.14
CA LYS A 508 -13.99 -19.57 35.46
C LYS A 508 -15.07 -18.49 35.26
N PRO A 509 -15.81 -18.46 34.14
CA PRO A 509 -16.83 -17.45 33.87
C PRO A 509 -17.92 -17.51 34.96
N ARG A 510 -17.81 -16.65 35.97
CA ARG A 510 -18.88 -16.42 36.94
C ARG A 510 -19.78 -15.33 36.39
N LYS A 511 -21.10 -15.53 36.48
CA LYS A 511 -22.12 -14.50 36.30
C LYS A 511 -21.91 -13.41 37.36
N LEU A 512 -20.98 -12.50 37.14
CA LEU A 512 -20.89 -11.26 37.91
C LEU A 512 -22.03 -10.36 37.43
N LYS A 513 -22.96 -10.04 38.33
CA LYS A 513 -23.89 -8.92 38.16
C LYS A 513 -23.07 -7.64 38.20
N VAL A 514 -22.51 -7.23 37.06
CA VAL A 514 -21.97 -5.90 36.88
C VAL A 514 -23.14 -5.02 36.47
N THR A 515 -23.48 -4.05 37.32
CA THR A 515 -24.35 -2.94 36.95
C THR A 515 -23.59 -2.14 35.87
N VAL A 516 -23.97 -2.33 34.61
CA VAL A 516 -23.30 -1.71 33.46
C VAL A 516 -23.62 -0.22 33.46
N SER A 517 -22.78 0.62 34.08
CA SER A 517 -22.53 1.94 33.52
C SER A 517 -21.94 1.72 32.12
N GLN A 518 -22.17 2.62 31.16
CA GLN A 518 -21.67 2.48 29.80
C GLN A 518 -20.18 2.10 29.81
N ALA A 519 -19.88 0.83 29.57
CA ALA A 519 -18.52 0.34 29.69
C ALA A 519 -17.65 1.09 28.69
N TYR A 520 -16.57 1.72 29.16
CA TYR A 520 -15.58 2.37 28.31
C TYR A 520 -14.97 1.36 27.33
N ARG A 521 -15.03 1.64 26.03
CA ARG A 521 -14.59 0.74 24.94
C ARG A 521 -13.58 1.43 24.03
N PRO A 522 -12.32 1.57 24.46
CA PRO A 522 -11.30 2.31 23.71
C PRO A 522 -11.06 1.78 22.29
N LEU A 523 -11.23 0.47 22.07
CA LEU A 523 -11.06 -0.13 20.74
C LEU A 523 -12.17 0.25 19.74
N GLU A 524 -13.36 0.62 20.23
CA GLU A 524 -14.50 1.03 19.39
C GLU A 524 -14.41 2.50 18.96
N MET A 525 -13.53 3.30 19.57
CA MET A 525 -13.31 4.70 19.19
C MET A 525 -12.95 4.81 17.70
N THR A 526 -13.74 5.53 16.92
CA THR A 526 -13.43 5.74 15.50
C THR A 526 -12.18 6.63 15.36
N THR A 527 -11.28 6.30 14.44
CA THR A 527 -10.01 7.05 14.25
C THR A 527 -9.79 7.34 12.78
N THR A 528 -9.15 8.47 12.50
CA THR A 528 -8.65 8.83 11.15
C THR A 528 -7.14 8.67 11.05
N GLU A 529 -6.50 8.41 12.19
CA GLU A 529 -5.09 8.15 12.36
C GLU A 529 -4.69 6.83 11.68
N ASN A 530 -3.51 6.83 11.08
CA ASN A 530 -2.89 5.59 10.63
C ASN A 530 -2.41 4.84 11.87
N LEU A 531 -3.04 3.70 12.18
CA LEU A 531 -2.77 2.91 13.38
C LEU A 531 -1.46 2.10 13.31
N LEU A 532 -0.83 2.05 12.14
CA LEU A 532 0.35 1.23 11.87
C LEU A 532 1.57 2.13 11.65
N VAL A 533 1.90 2.99 12.63
CA VAL A 533 2.98 3.99 12.57
C VAL A 533 4.36 3.33 12.75
N LEU A 534 5.35 3.85 12.04
CA LEU A 534 6.74 3.40 12.13
C LEU A 534 7.49 4.14 13.25
#